data_AF-A0A0Q7VWW3-F1
#
_entry.id   AF-A0A0Q7VWW3-F1
#
_cell.length_a   1.000
_cell.length_b   1.000
_cell.length_c   1.000
_cell.angle_alpha   90.00
_cell.angle_beta   90.00
_cell.angle_gamma   90.00
#
_symmetry.space_group_name_H-M   'P 1'
#
loop_
_entity.id
_entity.type
_entity.pdbx_description
1 polymer ?
#
loop_
_entity_poly.entity_id
_entity_poly.type
_entity_poly.pdbx_seq_one_letter_code
_entity_poly.pdbx_strand_id
1 'polypeptide(L)'
;MLAGMKLTFPHKVDTLGKVKALGGSISMICSTCNKQTMLDMEMMIGMLGADHGCLDADLRPYFFCTHCREAGRDEKNFSFIQLANAKPQGSGTL
;
A
#
# COMPACT_ATOMS: atom_id res chain seq x y z
N MET A 1 -7.86 -8.04 -34.82
CA MET A 1 -9.03 -7.80 -33.95
C MET A 1 -8.53 -7.25 -32.64
N LEU A 2 -8.66 -5.95 -32.40
CA LEU A 2 -8.31 -5.36 -31.11
C LEU A 2 -9.48 -5.70 -30.17
N ALA A 3 -9.25 -6.67 -29.27
CA ALA A 3 -10.20 -6.99 -28.23
C ALA A 3 -10.59 -5.70 -27.51
N GLY A 4 -11.90 -5.42 -27.45
CA GLY A 4 -12.43 -4.22 -26.81
C GLY A 4 -11.91 -4.14 -25.38
N MET A 5 -10.96 -3.23 -25.15
CA MET A 5 -10.42 -2.94 -23.84
C MET A 5 -11.55 -2.29 -23.04
N LYS A 6 -12.31 -3.11 -22.30
CA LYS A 6 -13.35 -2.64 -21.41
C LYS A 6 -12.66 -1.88 -20.29
N LEU A 7 -12.61 -0.55 -20.43
CA LEU A 7 -12.13 0.34 -19.38
C LEU A 7 -13.17 0.33 -18.24
N THR A 8 -13.07 -0.67 -17.36
CA THR A 8 -13.75 -0.64 -16.07
C THR A 8 -13.02 0.34 -15.18
N PHE A 9 -13.48 1.58 -15.16
CA PHE A 9 -13.07 2.55 -14.14
C PHE A 9 -13.77 2.17 -12.84
N PRO A 10 -13.05 1.66 -11.83
CA PRO A 10 -13.68 1.37 -10.55
C PRO A 10 -14.19 2.69 -9.95
N HIS A 11 -15.49 2.76 -9.67
CA HIS A 11 -16.10 3.92 -9.00
C HIS A 11 -15.44 4.23 -7.64
N LYS A 12 -14.79 3.23 -7.03
CA LYS A 12 -14.03 3.35 -5.79
C LYS A 12 -12.83 2.40 -5.82
N VAL A 13 -11.65 2.92 -5.49
CA VAL A 13 -10.40 2.15 -5.34
C VAL A 13 -10.23 1.81 -3.86
N ASP A 14 -10.91 0.75 -3.43
CA ASP A 14 -10.95 0.32 -2.03
C ASP A 14 -10.40 -1.09 -1.80
N THR A 15 -9.86 -1.74 -2.82
CA THR A 15 -9.15 -3.02 -2.67
C THR A 15 -7.73 -2.97 -3.22
N LEU A 16 -6.87 -3.84 -2.71
CA LEU A 16 -5.48 -3.97 -3.17
C LEU A 16 -5.39 -4.31 -4.66
N GLY A 17 -6.27 -5.19 -5.13
CA GLY A 17 -6.37 -5.57 -6.54
C GLY A 17 -6.72 -4.40 -7.44
N LYS A 18 -7.64 -3.52 -7.03
CA LYS A 18 -8.00 -2.31 -7.79
C LYS A 18 -6.84 -1.31 -7.84
N VAL A 19 -6.09 -1.12 -6.75
CA VAL A 19 -4.89 -0.28 -6.74
C VAL A 19 -3.87 -0.80 -7.76
N LYS A 20 -3.57 -2.12 -7.73
CA LYS A 20 -2.63 -2.74 -8.67
C LYS A 20 -3.11 -2.66 -10.12
N ALA A 21 -4.40 -2.90 -10.37
CA ALA A 21 -4.99 -2.84 -11.72
C ALA A 21 -4.89 -1.43 -12.36
N LEU A 22 -4.88 -0.38 -11.55
CA LEU A 22 -4.70 1.00 -11.99
C LEU A 22 -3.22 1.42 -12.09
N GLY A 23 -2.27 0.53 -11.82
CA GLY A 23 -0.85 0.87 -11.75
C GLY A 23 -0.50 1.80 -10.58
N GLY A 24 -1.34 1.79 -9.53
CA GLY A 24 -1.10 2.53 -8.30
C GLY A 24 -0.20 1.77 -7.32
N SER A 25 0.16 2.45 -6.24
CA SER A 25 0.85 1.85 -5.11
C SER A 25 0.39 2.49 -3.80
N ILE A 26 0.85 1.92 -2.68
CA ILE A 26 0.60 2.46 -1.35
C ILE A 26 1.95 2.69 -0.68
N SER A 27 2.14 3.85 -0.07
CA SER A 27 3.25 4.10 0.84
C SER A 27 2.74 4.23 2.27
N MET A 28 3.59 3.89 3.23
CA MET A 28 3.39 4.13 4.65
C MET A 28 4.38 5.21 5.10
N ILE A 29 3.90 6.26 5.76
CA ILE A 29 4.73 7.30 6.37
C ILE A 29 4.51 7.32 7.87
N CYS A 30 5.59 7.19 8.65
CA CYS A 30 5.52 7.29 10.10
C CYS A 30 5.63 8.75 10.54
N SER A 31 4.64 9.24 11.26
CA SER A 31 4.61 10.61 11.79
C SER A 31 5.53 10.81 13.01
N THR A 32 6.04 9.72 13.59
CA THR A 32 7.01 9.78 14.70
C THR A 32 8.45 9.92 14.21
N CYS A 33 8.86 9.13 13.21
CA CYS A 33 10.26 9.09 12.74
C CYS A 33 10.46 9.64 11.32
N ASN A 34 9.38 10.10 10.66
CA ASN A 34 9.37 10.64 9.30
C ASN A 34 9.90 9.70 8.22
N LYS A 35 10.07 8.41 8.52
CA LYS A 35 10.42 7.40 7.51
C LYS A 35 9.20 7.06 6.67
N GLN A 36 9.41 7.02 5.35
CA GLN A 36 8.44 6.57 4.38
C GLN A 36 8.91 5.28 3.72
N THR A 37 8.00 4.33 3.54
CA THR A 37 8.27 3.04 2.90
C THR A 37 7.20 2.78 1.84
N MET A 38 7.63 2.40 0.64
CA MET A 38 6.72 1.91 -0.39
C MET A 38 6.35 0.47 -0.05
N LEU A 39 5.06 0.16 -0.08
CA LEU A 39 4.60 -1.20 0.15
C LEU A 39 4.71 -2.01 -1.15
N ASP A 40 5.22 -3.23 -1.04
CA ASP A 40 5.22 -4.18 -2.15
C ASP A 40 3.79 -4.69 -2.38
N MET A 41 3.16 -4.22 -3.46
CA MET A 41 1.79 -4.58 -3.79
C MET A 41 1.64 -6.07 -4.10
N GLU A 42 2.66 -6.75 -4.64
CA GLU A 42 2.59 -8.18 -4.94
C GLU A 42 2.62 -9.00 -3.64
N MET A 43 3.53 -8.65 -2.75
CA MET A 43 3.61 -9.26 -1.42
C MET A 43 2.32 -9.02 -0.62
N MET A 44 1.80 -7.78 -0.62
CA MET A 44 0.55 -7.46 0.06
C MET A 44 -0.63 -8.28 -0.47
N ILE A 45 -0.78 -8.40 -1.79
CA ILE A 45 -1.84 -9.20 -2.41
C ILE A 45 -1.65 -10.69 -2.12
N GLY A 46 -0.40 -11.18 -2.12
CA GLY A 46 -0.09 -12.56 -1.76
C GLY A 46 -0.45 -12.91 -0.31
N MET A 47 -0.28 -11.98 0.62
CA MET A 47 -0.56 -12.19 2.04
C MET A 47 -2.03 -11.96 2.42
N LEU A 48 -2.67 -10.93 1.87
CA LEU A 48 -4.00 -10.47 2.29
C LEU A 48 -5.10 -10.81 1.29
N GLY A 49 -4.75 -11.06 0.03
CA GLY A 49 -5.68 -11.28 -1.07
C GLY A 49 -5.98 -10.02 -1.89
N ALA A 50 -6.34 -10.20 -3.16
CA ALA A 50 -6.62 -9.09 -4.08
C ALA A 50 -7.90 -8.31 -3.72
N ASP A 51 -8.88 -8.98 -3.12
CA ASP A 51 -10.14 -8.37 -2.69
C ASP A 51 -10.07 -7.72 -1.30
N HIS A 52 -8.91 -7.81 -0.63
CA HIS A 52 -8.71 -7.17 0.67
C HIS A 52 -8.78 -5.65 0.56
N GLY A 53 -9.39 -5.02 1.57
CA GLY A 53 -9.51 -3.58 1.69
C GLY A 53 -8.14 -2.88 1.69
N CYS A 54 -8.06 -1.71 1.05
CA CYS A 54 -6.82 -0.92 0.98
C CYS A 54 -6.92 0.44 1.70
N LEU A 55 -7.97 0.63 2.50
CA LEU A 55 -8.13 1.82 3.34
C LEU A 55 -7.35 1.67 4.64
N ASP A 56 -7.12 2.79 5.33
CA ASP A 56 -6.31 2.84 6.54
C ASP A 56 -6.75 1.81 7.59
N ALA A 57 -8.05 1.74 7.88
CA ALA A 57 -8.61 0.81 8.87
C ALA A 57 -8.37 -0.67 8.52
N ASP A 58 -8.38 -1.01 7.23
CA ASP A 58 -8.17 -2.38 6.76
C ASP A 58 -6.69 -2.78 6.86
N LEU A 59 -5.77 -1.85 6.60
CA LEU A 59 -4.34 -2.12 6.58
C LEU A 59 -3.69 -2.00 7.96
N ARG A 60 -4.12 -1.05 8.78
CA ARG A 60 -3.52 -0.70 10.08
C ARG A 60 -3.28 -1.89 11.05
N PRO A 61 -4.12 -2.95 11.08
CA PRO A 61 -3.85 -4.14 11.90
C PRO A 61 -2.54 -4.84 11.52
N TYR A 62 -2.13 -4.81 10.26
CA TYR A 62 -1.01 -5.60 9.72
C TYR A 62 0.34 -4.89 9.77
N PHE A 63 0.37 -3.57 9.97
CA PHE A 63 1.59 -2.78 9.89
C PHE A 63 1.96 -2.10 11.21
N PHE A 64 3.25 -1.92 11.44
CA PHE A 64 3.81 -1.12 12.52
C PHE A 64 5.17 -0.57 12.08
N CYS A 65 5.59 0.56 12.64
CA CYS A 65 6.92 1.09 12.37
C CYS A 65 7.97 0.32 13.19
N THR A 66 8.75 -0.54 12.55
CA THR A 66 9.83 -1.34 13.18
C THR A 66 10.82 -0.46 13.95
N HIS A 67 11.29 0.63 13.34
CA HIS A 67 12.21 1.58 13.97
C HIS A 67 11.62 2.28 15.21
N CYS A 68 10.31 2.49 15.27
CA CYS A 68 9.66 3.05 16.45
C CYS A 68 9.41 1.99 17.52
N ARG A 69 9.05 0.77 17.12
CA ARG A 69 8.94 -0.38 18.03
C ARG A 69 10.25 -0.67 18.75
N GLU A 70 11.35 -0.76 18.01
CA GLU A 70 12.70 -1.02 18.56
C GLU A 70 13.17 0.07 19.52
N ALA A 71 12.73 1.31 19.29
CA ALA A 71 13.08 2.45 20.12
C ALA A 71 12.06 2.72 21.25
N GLY A 72 11.07 1.84 21.46
CA GLY A 72 10.04 2.00 22.50
C GLY A 72 9.12 3.21 22.32
N ARG A 73 8.95 3.69 21.09
CA ARG A 73 8.04 4.80 20.74
C ARG A 73 6.71 4.26 20.22
N ASP A 74 5.73 5.15 20.04
CA ASP A 74 4.47 4.80 19.36
C ASP A 74 4.76 4.33 17.92
N GLU A 75 4.52 3.04 17.71
CA GLU A 75 4.73 2.31 16.46
C GLU A 75 3.53 2.36 15.51
N LYS A 76 2.37 2.85 15.99
CA LYS A 76 1.12 2.96 15.24
C LYS A 76 0.84 4.37 14.74
N ASN A 77 1.68 5.34 15.07
CA ASN A 77 1.61 6.69 14.56
C ASN A 77 2.19 6.79 13.12
N PHE A 78 1.41 6.31 12.16
CA PHE A 78 1.69 6.37 10.72
C PHE A 78 0.41 6.54 9.91
N SER A 79 0.55 6.93 8.65
CA SER A 79 -0.53 7.06 7.67
C SER A 79 -0.18 6.32 6.39
N PHE A 80 -1.20 5.83 5.68
CA PHE A 80 -1.06 5.29 4.33
C PHE A 80 -1.38 6.35 3.28
N ILE A 81 -0.60 6.38 2.20
CA ILE A 81 -0.79 7.27 1.07
C ILE A 81 -0.94 6.41 -0.18
N GLN A 82 -2.09 6.51 -0.85
CA GLN A 82 -2.26 5.91 -2.17
C GLN A 82 -1.66 6.84 -3.24
N LEU A 83 -0.77 6.30 -4.06
CA LEU A 83 -0.06 7.03 -5.10
C LEU A 83 -0.50 6.53 -6.46
N ALA A 84 -1.03 7.44 -7.29
CA ALA A 84 -1.27 7.17 -8.70
C ALA A 84 0.07 7.15 -9.45
N ASN A 85 0.32 6.14 -10.28
CA ASN A 85 1.50 6.02 -11.15
C ASN A 85 2.86 5.92 -10.43
N ALA A 86 2.94 5.21 -9.30
CA ALA A 86 4.24 5.00 -8.69
C ALA A 86 5.12 4.12 -9.60
N LYS A 87 6.28 4.66 -10.00
CA LYS A 87 7.33 3.83 -10.58
C LYS A 87 7.80 2.84 -9.50
N PRO A 88 8.10 1.57 -9.86
CA PRO A 88 8.71 0.65 -8.92
C PRO A 88 10.02 1.27 -8.44
N GLN A 89 10.07 1.63 -7.15
CA GLN A 89 11.32 2.05 -6.54
C GLN A 89 12.05 0.74 -6.21
N GLY A 90 13.24 0.58 -6.79
CA GLY A 90 14.04 -0.63 -6.67
C GLY A 90 14.10 -1.11 -5.22
N SER A 91 13.95 -2.43 -5.05
CA SER A 91 14.04 -3.18 -3.80
C SER A 91 15.11 -2.60 -2.86
N GLY A 92 14.68 -1.71 -1.97
CA GLY A 92 15.45 -1.29 -0.81
C GLY A 92 15.17 -2.31 0.27
N THR A 93 16.09 -3.27 0.43
CA THR A 93 16.10 -4.25 1.51
C THR A 93 16.00 -3.50 2.84
N LEU A 94 14.95 -3.76 3.62
CA LEU A 94 14.90 -3.48 5.05
C LEU A 94 15.58 -4.63 5.80
#